data_AF-A0A090L1W9-F1
#
_entry.id   AF-A0A090L1W9-F1
#
_cell.length_a   1.000
_cell.length_b   1.000
_cell.length_c   1.000
_cell.angle_alpha   90.00
_cell.angle_beta   90.00
_cell.angle_gamma   90.00
#
_symmetry.space_group_name_H-M   'P 1'
#
loop_
_entity.id
_entity.type
_entity.pdbx_description
1 polymer ?
#
loop_
_entity_poly.entity_id
_entity_poly.type
_entity_poly.pdbx_seq_one_letter_code
_entity_poly.pdbx_strand_id
1 'polypeptide(L)'
;MKSFIFYIFVGIFLPFINGVVVFDNNFNTNKLPSAYSCNYGIFSSALNTFITDANIQNLGTNLTTNGNNLQTAINLLLTNAYTTNESTTQDTFYKLCAAQKTFYGKLGYQNVLGCLNVLNLVTHNYTLNDAYLFEQIFTSLNYQCSSGFRINIAHINDYAFTLVNNATLIGSITNNFYGTINLPSTNDEQKCSALKKYHNNMGNLFGKNGKSTEFAYVICQQYAYYMLIKVPQCYLLTYNCNFNDFLNIN
;
A
#
# COMPACT_ATOMS: atom_id res chain seq x y z
N MET A 1 -23.40 -28.11 2.77
CA MET A 1 -22.71 -26.99 2.10
C MET A 1 -23.05 -25.66 2.80
N LYS A 2 -22.49 -25.38 3.99
CA LYS A 2 -22.81 -24.15 4.76
C LYS A 2 -21.61 -23.53 5.54
N SER A 3 -20.38 -23.97 5.26
CA SER A 3 -19.21 -23.66 6.13
C SER A 3 -17.95 -23.18 5.38
N PHE A 4 -18.06 -22.88 4.08
CA PHE A 4 -16.89 -22.60 3.21
C PHE A 4 -16.84 -21.16 2.68
N ILE A 5 -17.88 -20.35 2.92
CA ILE A 5 -18.02 -18.99 2.37
C ILE A 5 -17.46 -17.91 3.34
N PHE A 6 -17.27 -18.25 4.62
CA PHE A 6 -16.88 -17.34 5.70
C PHE A 6 -15.48 -16.68 5.54
N TYR A 7 -14.71 -17.08 4.52
CA TYR A 7 -13.38 -16.54 4.20
C TYR A 7 -13.34 -15.62 2.98
N ILE A 8 -14.46 -15.42 2.27
CA ILE A 8 -14.52 -14.66 1.00
C ILE A 8 -14.42 -13.13 1.20
N PHE A 9 -14.50 -12.64 2.44
CA PHE A 9 -14.43 -11.21 2.77
C PHE A 9 -13.12 -10.50 2.44
N VAL A 10 -12.02 -11.24 2.22
CA VAL A 10 -10.76 -10.66 1.76
C VAL A 10 -10.81 -10.53 0.23
N GLY A 11 -11.39 -9.43 -0.27
CA GLY A 11 -11.15 -8.79 -1.59
C GLY A 11 -11.77 -9.36 -2.88
N ILE A 12 -12.11 -8.49 -3.86
CA ILE A 12 -12.48 -8.72 -5.30
C ILE A 12 -12.37 -7.35 -6.04
N PHE A 13 -11.93 -7.07 -7.29
CA PHE A 13 -11.03 -7.60 -8.37
C PHE A 13 -10.65 -6.37 -9.28
N LEU A 14 -9.54 -6.43 -10.05
CA LEU A 14 -8.79 -5.25 -10.60
C LEU A 14 -8.43 -5.38 -12.12
N PRO A 15 -8.21 -4.27 -12.88
CA PRO A 15 -6.82 -3.76 -13.14
C PRO A 15 -6.63 -2.25 -13.48
N PHE A 16 -5.42 -1.72 -13.25
CA PHE A 16 -4.70 -0.81 -14.18
C PHE A 16 -3.17 -0.86 -13.98
N ILE A 17 -2.42 -0.49 -15.03
CA ILE A 17 -0.94 -0.51 -15.05
C ILE A 17 -0.38 0.78 -14.48
N ASN A 18 0.46 0.69 -13.44
CA ASN A 18 1.36 1.79 -13.08
C ASN A 18 2.45 1.88 -14.15
N GLY A 19 2.27 2.79 -15.10
CA GLY A 19 3.32 3.21 -16.02
C GLY A 19 4.40 3.97 -15.25
N VAL A 20 5.36 3.24 -14.68
CA VAL A 20 6.63 3.84 -14.26
C VAL A 20 7.23 4.46 -15.51
N VAL A 21 7.28 5.79 -15.56
CA VAL A 21 8.05 6.48 -16.59
C VAL A 21 9.51 6.16 -16.32
N VAL A 22 10.04 5.21 -17.09
CA VAL A 22 11.49 4.96 -17.18
C VAL A 22 12.07 6.18 -17.87
N PHE A 23 12.43 7.19 -17.08
CA PHE A 23 13.20 8.32 -17.57
C PHE A 23 14.54 7.81 -18.07
N ASP A 24 14.94 8.30 -19.24
CA ASP A 24 16.12 7.83 -19.95
C ASP A 24 17.40 8.01 -19.12
N ASN A 25 18.43 7.20 -19.41
CA ASN A 25 19.65 7.03 -18.59
C ASN A 25 20.60 8.27 -18.53
N ASN A 26 20.08 9.48 -18.73
CA ASN A 26 20.80 10.76 -18.75
C ASN A 26 20.30 11.78 -17.71
N PHE A 27 19.39 11.42 -16.80
CA PHE A 27 18.89 12.36 -15.79
C PHE A 27 19.85 12.52 -14.60
N ASN A 28 20.71 13.54 -14.71
CA ASN A 28 21.66 13.97 -13.69
C ASN A 28 20.98 14.70 -12.52
N THR A 29 20.07 14.01 -11.82
CA THR A 29 19.25 14.56 -10.74
C THR A 29 19.48 13.86 -9.41
N ASN A 30 20.50 14.33 -8.67
CA ASN A 30 20.59 14.22 -7.21
C ASN A 30 19.54 15.12 -6.52
N LYS A 31 18.27 15.02 -6.95
CA LYS A 31 17.15 15.74 -6.38
C LYS A 31 16.33 14.78 -5.54
N LEU A 32 16.33 15.03 -4.24
CA LEU A 32 15.51 14.33 -3.25
C LEU A 32 14.01 14.41 -3.61
N PRO A 33 13.15 13.50 -3.08
CA PRO A 33 11.71 13.49 -3.37
C PRO A 33 10.99 14.83 -3.12
N SER A 34 11.54 15.69 -2.26
CA SER A 34 11.09 17.07 -2.01
C SER A 34 11.18 18.01 -3.23
N ALA A 35 11.74 17.57 -4.37
CA ALA A 35 11.79 18.36 -5.60
C ALA A 35 10.46 18.45 -6.37
N TYR A 36 9.46 17.62 -6.04
CA TYR A 36 8.13 17.71 -6.64
C TYR A 36 7.26 18.69 -5.84
N SER A 37 6.88 19.79 -6.47
CA SER A 37 6.00 20.80 -5.88
C SER A 37 4.59 20.26 -5.63
N CYS A 38 4.00 20.63 -4.49
CA CYS A 38 2.59 20.37 -4.21
C CYS A 38 1.78 21.68 -4.27
N ASN A 39 0.71 21.74 -5.06
CA ASN A 39 -0.34 22.72 -4.81
C ASN A 39 -1.25 22.20 -3.68
N TYR A 40 -0.95 22.60 -2.45
CA TYR A 40 -1.65 22.12 -1.27
C TYR A 40 -3.14 22.52 -1.23
N GLY A 41 -3.53 23.61 -1.91
CA GLY A 41 -4.94 23.98 -2.08
C GLY A 41 -5.70 22.96 -2.94
N ILE A 42 -5.07 22.45 -4.00
CA ILE A 42 -5.62 21.35 -4.80
C ILE A 42 -5.69 20.06 -3.98
N PHE A 43 -4.62 19.71 -3.23
CA PHE A 43 -4.63 18.53 -2.37
C PHE A 43 -5.74 18.56 -1.32
N SER A 44 -5.90 19.66 -0.59
CA SER A 44 -6.96 19.81 0.42
C SER A 44 -8.36 19.70 -0.21
N SER A 45 -8.58 20.29 -1.39
CA SER A 45 -9.84 20.18 -2.13
C SER A 45 -10.12 18.74 -2.63
N ALA A 46 -9.09 18.06 -3.14
CA ALA A 46 -9.17 16.66 -3.53
C ALA A 46 -9.48 15.75 -2.32
N LEU A 47 -8.83 15.99 -1.18
CA LEU A 47 -9.02 15.22 0.07
C LEU A 47 -10.42 15.41 0.66
N ASN A 48 -10.96 16.63 0.68
CA ASN A 48 -12.36 16.88 1.02
C ASN A 48 -13.32 16.16 0.06
N THR A 49 -12.96 16.03 -1.22
CA THR A 49 -13.75 15.26 -2.19
C THR A 49 -13.69 13.77 -1.89
N PHE A 50 -12.51 13.20 -1.59
CA PHE A 50 -12.38 11.81 -1.15
C PHE A 50 -13.30 11.50 0.03
N ILE A 51 -13.28 12.35 1.06
CA ILE A 51 -14.08 12.22 2.27
C ILE A 51 -15.59 12.20 1.96
N THR A 52 -16.04 13.05 1.03
CA THR A 52 -17.44 13.14 0.60
C THR A 52 -17.85 11.97 -0.30
N ASP A 53 -17.05 11.65 -1.32
CA ASP A 53 -17.32 10.57 -2.28
C ASP A 53 -17.33 9.20 -1.61
N ALA A 54 -16.41 8.96 -0.66
CA ALA A 54 -16.38 7.75 0.17
C ALA A 54 -17.51 7.73 1.22
N ASN A 55 -18.18 8.86 1.46
CA ASN A 55 -19.21 9.08 2.46
C ASN A 55 -18.73 8.81 3.91
N ILE A 56 -17.53 9.30 4.25
CA ILE A 56 -16.92 9.13 5.58
C ILE A 56 -16.94 10.40 6.44
N GLN A 57 -17.48 11.51 5.94
CA GLN A 57 -17.55 12.81 6.65
C GLN A 57 -18.24 12.75 8.02
N ASN A 58 -19.13 11.77 8.24
CA ASN A 58 -19.86 11.57 9.49
C ASN A 58 -19.21 10.51 10.41
N LEU A 59 -18.08 9.90 10.00
CA LEU A 59 -17.42 8.78 10.71
C LEU A 59 -16.18 9.23 11.50
N GLY A 60 -15.88 10.53 11.54
CA GLY A 60 -14.81 11.11 12.36
C GLY A 60 -14.66 12.61 12.12
N THR A 61 -13.79 13.26 12.90
CA THR A 61 -13.51 14.70 12.82
C THR A 61 -12.11 14.97 12.29
N ASN A 62 -11.85 16.18 11.78
CA ASN A 62 -10.53 16.61 11.29
C ASN A 62 -9.88 15.66 10.26
N LEU A 63 -10.71 14.97 9.47
CA LEU A 63 -10.30 13.93 8.50
C LEU A 63 -9.34 14.43 7.42
N THR A 64 -9.27 15.75 7.21
CA THR A 64 -8.38 16.43 6.27
C THR A 64 -7.00 16.72 6.83
N THR A 65 -6.78 16.65 8.15
CA THR A 65 -5.51 17.04 8.80
C THR A 65 -4.98 16.00 9.80
N ASN A 66 -5.81 15.06 10.24
CA ASN A 66 -5.43 13.99 11.15
C ASN A 66 -5.55 12.60 10.46
N GLY A 67 -4.41 11.92 10.31
CA GLY A 67 -4.31 10.66 9.59
C GLY A 67 -4.89 9.49 10.37
N ASN A 68 -4.83 9.51 11.71
CA ASN A 68 -5.46 8.50 12.55
C ASN A 68 -6.99 8.54 12.42
N ASN A 69 -7.57 9.74 12.42
CA ASN A 69 -9.01 9.93 12.26
C ASN A 69 -9.47 9.51 10.86
N LEU A 70 -8.70 9.82 9.80
CA LEU A 70 -9.01 9.34 8.45
C LEU A 70 -8.96 7.81 8.36
N GLN A 71 -7.91 7.17 8.87
CA GLN A 71 -7.79 5.70 8.90
C GLN A 71 -8.94 5.06 9.69
N THR A 72 -9.30 5.65 10.84
CA THR A 72 -10.41 5.18 11.67
C THR A 72 -11.75 5.30 10.95
N ALA A 73 -12.01 6.41 10.26
CA ALA A 73 -13.24 6.63 9.49
C ALA A 73 -13.37 5.65 8.30
N ILE A 74 -12.27 5.35 7.60
CA ILE A 74 -12.23 4.35 6.52
C ILE A 74 -12.48 2.94 7.08
N ASN A 75 -11.84 2.58 8.19
CA ASN A 75 -12.03 1.28 8.83
C ASN A 75 -13.49 1.10 9.31
N LEU A 76 -14.06 2.12 9.96
CA LEU A 76 -15.45 2.13 10.40
C LEU A 76 -16.44 2.02 9.24
N LEU A 77 -16.17 2.64 8.08
CA LEU A 77 -17.01 2.49 6.89
C LEU A 77 -17.14 1.01 6.48
N LEU A 78 -16.01 0.31 6.39
CA LEU A 78 -15.96 -1.10 5.97
C LEU A 78 -16.53 -2.03 7.06
N THR A 79 -16.21 -1.79 8.33
CA THR A 79 -16.75 -2.57 9.46
C THR A 79 -18.27 -2.39 9.61
N ASN A 80 -18.81 -1.19 9.41
CA ASN A 80 -20.25 -0.94 9.48
C ASN A 80 -21.00 -1.62 8.33
N ALA A 81 -20.45 -1.61 7.11
CA ALA A 81 -21.02 -2.35 5.98
C ALA A 81 -21.04 -3.87 6.26
N TYR A 82 -19.91 -4.44 6.68
CA TYR A 82 -19.79 -5.85 7.09
C TYR A 82 -20.87 -6.25 8.10
N THR A 83 -20.95 -5.50 9.20
CA THR A 83 -21.79 -5.85 10.36
C THR A 83 -23.27 -5.55 10.17
N THR A 84 -23.62 -4.62 9.27
CA THR A 84 -25.02 -4.30 8.96
C THR A 84 -25.58 -5.23 7.88
N ASN A 85 -24.84 -5.43 6.79
CA ASN A 85 -25.19 -6.35 5.71
C ASN A 85 -23.95 -6.71 4.89
N GLU A 86 -23.39 -7.89 5.18
CA GLU A 86 -22.28 -8.54 4.46
C GLU A 86 -22.25 -8.27 2.96
N SER A 87 -23.38 -8.47 2.26
CA SER A 87 -23.47 -8.31 0.80
C SER A 87 -23.19 -6.89 0.27
N THR A 88 -23.35 -5.85 1.11
CA THR A 88 -23.09 -4.44 0.74
C THR A 88 -21.64 -4.00 0.95
N THR A 89 -20.80 -4.86 1.53
CA THR A 89 -19.39 -4.53 1.83
C THR A 89 -18.58 -4.38 0.55
N GLN A 90 -18.86 -5.19 -0.48
CA GLN A 90 -18.21 -5.10 -1.78
C GLN A 90 -18.52 -3.77 -2.48
N ASP A 91 -19.79 -3.34 -2.50
CA ASP A 91 -20.19 -2.05 -3.05
C ASP A 91 -19.59 -0.87 -2.27
N THR A 92 -19.51 -0.99 -0.94
CA THR A 92 -18.89 0.01 -0.06
C THR A 92 -17.38 0.14 -0.35
N PHE A 93 -16.69 -0.98 -0.58
CA PHE A 93 -15.28 -0.99 -0.98
C PHE A 93 -15.07 -0.43 -2.40
N TYR A 94 -15.95 -0.74 -3.36
CA TYR A 94 -15.90 -0.13 -4.70
C TYR A 94 -16.19 1.38 -4.68
N LYS A 95 -17.08 1.85 -3.79
CA LYS A 95 -17.30 3.28 -3.55
C LYS A 95 -16.03 3.95 -3.00
N LEU A 96 -15.32 3.31 -2.07
CA LEU A 96 -14.04 3.79 -1.54
C LEU A 96 -12.96 3.88 -2.64
N CYS A 97 -12.86 2.87 -3.52
CA CYS A 97 -11.98 2.92 -4.69
C CYS A 97 -12.40 3.99 -5.72
N ALA A 98 -13.71 4.20 -5.95
CA ALA A 98 -14.19 5.25 -6.83
C ALA A 98 -13.84 6.65 -6.28
N ALA A 99 -14.02 6.88 -4.98
CA ALA A 99 -13.61 8.10 -4.29
C ALA A 99 -12.10 8.35 -4.38
N GLN A 100 -11.29 7.30 -4.19
CA GLN A 100 -9.83 7.36 -4.36
C GLN A 100 -9.44 7.69 -5.82
N LYS A 101 -10.18 7.18 -6.81
CA LYS A 101 -10.01 7.60 -8.22
C LYS A 101 -10.40 9.06 -8.45
N THR A 102 -11.49 9.57 -7.86
CA THR A 102 -11.84 11.01 -7.94
C THR A 102 -10.76 11.88 -7.31
N PHE A 103 -10.21 11.47 -6.16
CA PHE A 103 -9.11 12.15 -5.48
C PHE A 103 -7.91 12.36 -6.40
N TYR A 104 -7.40 11.29 -7.04
CA TYR A 104 -6.28 11.42 -7.98
C TYR A 104 -6.63 12.21 -9.24
N GLY A 105 -7.88 12.11 -9.72
CA GLY A 105 -8.39 12.93 -10.82
C GLY A 105 -8.39 14.43 -10.51
N LYS A 106 -8.78 14.82 -9.29
CA LYS A 106 -8.73 16.22 -8.83
C LYS A 106 -7.33 16.69 -8.46
N LEU A 107 -6.48 15.81 -7.92
CA LEU A 107 -5.10 16.13 -7.59
C LEU A 107 -4.28 16.42 -8.85
N GLY A 108 -4.48 15.60 -9.89
CA GLY A 108 -3.78 15.70 -11.18
C GLY A 108 -2.33 15.21 -11.10
N TYR A 109 -1.87 14.52 -12.15
CA TYR A 109 -0.58 13.80 -12.19
C TYR A 109 0.61 14.60 -11.65
N GLN A 110 0.72 15.88 -12.01
CA GLN A 110 1.82 16.76 -11.59
C GLN A 110 1.92 16.98 -10.07
N ASN A 111 0.81 16.88 -9.33
CA ASN A 111 0.79 17.07 -7.88
C ASN A 111 0.91 15.74 -7.10
N VAL A 112 0.76 14.56 -7.74
CA VAL A 112 0.65 13.27 -7.03
C VAL A 112 1.89 12.97 -6.17
N LEU A 113 3.07 13.00 -6.79
CA LEU A 113 4.33 12.73 -6.09
C LEU A 113 4.69 13.82 -5.07
N GLY A 114 4.28 15.06 -5.32
CA GLY A 114 4.52 16.18 -4.41
C GLY A 114 3.62 16.14 -3.17
N CYS A 115 2.31 15.99 -3.34
CA CYS A 115 1.33 16.21 -2.28
C CYS A 115 1.09 15.02 -1.35
N LEU A 116 1.45 13.80 -1.76
CA LEU A 116 1.39 12.63 -0.87
C LEU A 116 2.71 12.38 -0.12
N ASN A 117 3.78 13.11 -0.43
CA ASN A 117 5.06 12.91 0.22
C ASN A 117 5.09 13.49 1.65
N VAL A 118 5.59 12.69 2.60
CA VAL A 118 5.70 13.03 4.03
C VAL A 118 6.36 14.39 4.27
N LEU A 119 7.46 14.71 3.58
CA LEU A 119 8.20 15.96 3.80
C LEU A 119 7.36 17.18 3.41
N ASN A 120 6.62 17.09 2.31
CA ASN A 120 5.74 18.15 1.83
C ASN A 120 4.46 18.27 2.67
N LEU A 121 3.99 17.20 3.31
CA LEU A 121 2.90 17.30 4.30
C LEU A 121 3.39 17.98 5.59
N VAL A 122 4.59 17.64 6.08
CA VAL A 122 5.17 18.29 7.27
C VAL A 122 5.39 19.80 7.07
N THR A 123 5.81 20.25 5.88
CA THR A 123 5.91 21.70 5.58
C THR A 123 4.56 22.42 5.51
N HIS A 124 3.44 21.69 5.48
CA HIS A 124 2.08 22.22 5.52
C HIS A 124 1.37 21.97 6.87
N ASN A 125 2.15 21.90 7.96
CA ASN A 125 1.71 21.80 9.37
C ASN A 125 1.06 20.46 9.78
N TYR A 126 1.26 19.37 9.05
CA TYR A 126 0.93 18.03 9.55
C TYR A 126 1.94 17.62 10.62
N THR A 127 1.49 16.88 11.63
CA THR A 127 2.46 16.16 12.49
C THR A 127 3.16 15.11 11.65
N LEU A 128 4.40 14.77 11.99
CA LEU A 128 5.16 13.74 11.29
C LEU A 128 4.40 12.39 11.26
N ASN A 129 3.68 12.07 12.33
CA ASN A 129 2.86 10.86 12.43
C ASN A 129 1.66 10.91 11.47
N ASP A 130 0.96 12.04 11.40
CA ASP A 130 -0.16 12.21 10.46
C ASP A 130 0.33 12.16 9.01
N ALA A 131 1.43 12.85 8.69
CA ALA A 131 2.04 12.85 7.36
C ALA A 131 2.39 11.42 6.88
N TYR A 132 3.02 10.59 7.73
CA TYR A 132 3.24 9.17 7.43
C TYR A 132 1.94 8.40 7.24
N LEU A 133 0.92 8.65 8.05
CA LEU A 133 -0.38 7.98 7.93
C LEU A 133 -1.12 8.35 6.64
N PHE A 134 -1.08 9.61 6.21
CA PHE A 134 -1.68 10.02 4.93
C PHE A 134 -1.02 9.32 3.74
N GLU A 135 0.32 9.29 3.67
CA GLU A 135 1.04 8.57 2.62
C GLU A 135 0.74 7.06 2.66
N GLN A 136 0.69 6.45 3.85
CA GLN A 136 0.34 5.03 4.03
C GLN A 136 -1.11 4.71 3.62
N ILE A 137 -2.09 5.55 4.00
CA ILE A 137 -3.51 5.35 3.64
C ILE A 137 -3.66 5.37 2.12
N PHE A 138 -3.16 6.41 1.45
CA PHE A 138 -3.32 6.53 0.00
C PHE A 138 -2.48 5.51 -0.79
N THR A 139 -1.33 5.07 -0.26
CA THR A 139 -0.53 3.99 -0.86
C THR A 139 -1.18 2.61 -0.68
N SER A 140 -1.79 2.34 0.48
CA SER A 140 -2.57 1.12 0.72
C SER A 140 -3.82 1.07 -0.17
N LEU A 141 -4.58 2.18 -0.23
CA LEU A 141 -5.73 2.30 -1.13
C LEU A 141 -5.32 2.16 -2.61
N ASN A 142 -4.17 2.70 -3.02
CA ASN A 142 -3.63 2.47 -4.36
C ASN A 142 -3.51 0.97 -4.64
N TYR A 143 -2.80 0.21 -3.80
CA TYR A 143 -2.67 -1.23 -3.97
C TYR A 143 -4.03 -1.95 -4.00
N GLN A 144 -4.89 -1.65 -3.03
CA GLN A 144 -6.23 -2.24 -2.87
C GLN A 144 -7.11 -2.03 -4.12
N CYS A 145 -6.89 -0.95 -4.89
CA CYS A 145 -7.64 -0.59 -6.08
C CYS A 145 -6.83 -0.71 -7.42
N SER A 146 -5.63 -1.31 -7.43
CA SER A 146 -4.62 -1.25 -8.53
C SER A 146 -4.77 -2.30 -9.68
N SER A 147 -3.75 -3.13 -9.90
CA SER A 147 -3.82 -4.46 -10.55
C SER A 147 -3.59 -5.64 -9.57
N GLY A 148 -2.93 -5.40 -8.42
CA GLY A 148 -2.40 -6.45 -7.55
C GLY A 148 -3.43 -7.22 -6.72
N PHE A 149 -4.30 -6.54 -5.97
CA PHE A 149 -5.29 -7.14 -5.06
C PHE A 149 -6.06 -8.33 -5.68
N ARG A 150 -6.44 -8.28 -6.97
CA ARG A 150 -7.06 -9.40 -7.71
C ARG A 150 -6.31 -10.73 -7.56
N ILE A 151 -4.99 -10.68 -7.67
CA ILE A 151 -4.12 -11.86 -7.75
C ILE A 151 -4.01 -12.50 -6.35
N ASN A 152 -3.90 -11.69 -5.29
CA ASN A 152 -4.00 -12.18 -3.90
C ASN A 152 -5.26 -13.00 -3.63
N ILE A 153 -6.34 -12.75 -4.37
CA ILE A 153 -7.65 -13.36 -4.13
C ILE A 153 -7.84 -14.63 -4.96
N ALA A 154 -7.35 -14.63 -6.21
CA ALA A 154 -7.17 -15.88 -6.96
C ALA A 154 -6.33 -16.90 -6.16
N HIS A 155 -5.37 -16.40 -5.37
CA HIS A 155 -4.46 -17.17 -4.53
C HIS A 155 -4.77 -17.10 -3.02
N ILE A 156 -6.01 -16.79 -2.60
CA ILE A 156 -6.32 -16.62 -1.16
C ILE A 156 -6.12 -17.91 -0.34
N ASN A 157 -6.32 -19.07 -0.95
CA ASN A 157 -6.04 -20.37 -0.34
C ASN A 157 -4.53 -20.62 -0.23
N ASP A 158 -3.75 -20.24 -1.24
CA ASP A 158 -2.29 -20.37 -1.25
C ASP A 158 -1.65 -19.42 -0.24
N TYR A 159 -2.23 -18.23 -0.07
CA TYR A 159 -1.90 -17.25 0.95
C TYR A 159 -2.10 -17.83 2.37
N ALA A 160 -3.29 -18.38 2.64
CA ALA A 160 -3.59 -19.02 3.92
C ALA A 160 -2.72 -20.26 4.17
N PHE A 161 -2.52 -21.10 3.16
CA PHE A 161 -1.62 -22.25 3.20
C PHE A 161 -0.18 -21.84 3.53
N THR A 162 0.32 -20.77 2.92
CA THR A 162 1.66 -20.23 3.18
C THR A 162 1.81 -19.75 4.62
N LEU A 163 0.84 -18.98 5.12
CA LEU A 163 0.86 -18.48 6.51
C LEU A 163 0.89 -19.64 7.53
N VAL A 164 0.08 -20.68 7.32
CA VAL A 164 -0.02 -21.83 8.23
C VAL A 164 1.22 -22.72 8.15
N ASN A 165 1.66 -23.11 6.95
CA ASN A 165 2.69 -24.15 6.78
C ASN A 165 4.12 -23.60 6.75
N ASN A 166 4.32 -22.30 6.53
CA ASN A 166 5.65 -21.68 6.46
C ASN A 166 5.91 -20.68 7.59
N ALA A 167 5.14 -20.71 8.68
CA ALA A 167 5.31 -19.82 9.84
C ALA A 167 6.77 -19.70 10.34
N THR A 168 7.51 -20.81 10.43
CA THR A 168 8.94 -20.83 10.82
C THR A 168 9.83 -20.07 9.82
N LEU A 169 9.53 -20.16 8.52
CA LEU A 169 10.28 -19.48 7.46
C LEU A 169 9.91 -17.99 7.39
N ILE A 170 8.63 -17.65 7.56
CA ILE A 170 8.14 -16.26 7.72
C ILE A 170 8.81 -15.60 8.92
N GLY A 171 8.89 -16.30 10.06
CA GLY A 171 9.61 -15.87 11.26
C GLY A 171 11.11 -15.68 10.98
N SER A 172 11.75 -16.62 10.28
CA SER A 172 13.16 -16.49 9.87
C SER A 172 13.40 -15.27 8.96
N ILE A 173 12.58 -15.06 7.93
CA ILE A 173 12.66 -13.90 7.01
C ILE A 173 12.52 -12.59 7.81
N THR A 174 11.58 -12.54 8.74
CA THR A 174 11.29 -11.36 9.58
C THR A 174 12.39 -11.10 10.60
N ASN A 175 12.93 -12.13 11.25
CA ASN A 175 14.02 -12.01 12.22
C ASN A 175 15.34 -11.59 11.54
N ASN A 176 15.64 -12.12 10.34
CA ASN A 176 16.79 -11.68 9.55
C ASN A 176 16.67 -10.21 9.13
N PHE A 177 15.46 -9.76 8.80
CA PHE A 177 15.19 -8.36 8.49
C PHE A 177 15.45 -7.43 9.69
N TYR A 178 14.77 -7.66 10.83
CA TYR A 178 14.97 -6.85 12.03
C TYR A 178 16.42 -6.95 12.56
N GLY A 179 17.03 -8.13 12.50
CA GLY A 179 18.45 -8.34 12.84
C GLY A 179 19.44 -7.60 11.92
N THR A 180 19.00 -7.09 10.76
CA THR A 180 19.81 -6.23 9.88
C THR A 180 19.56 -4.75 10.15
N ILE A 181 18.28 -4.32 10.24
CA ILE A 181 17.95 -2.89 10.41
C ILE A 181 18.23 -2.35 11.82
N ASN A 182 18.36 -3.22 12.83
CA ASN A 182 18.64 -2.83 14.21
C ASN A 182 20.14 -2.78 14.57
N LEU A 183 21.07 -3.04 13.62
CA LEU A 183 22.51 -2.95 13.92
C LEU A 183 22.96 -1.48 14.00
N PRO A 184 23.83 -1.10 14.96
CA PRO A 184 24.22 0.31 15.16
C PRO A 184 24.93 0.97 13.96
N SER A 185 25.48 0.18 13.05
CA SER A 185 26.23 0.63 11.87
C SER A 185 25.41 0.66 10.57
N THR A 186 24.14 0.25 10.58
CA THR A 186 23.33 0.13 9.36
C THR A 186 22.99 1.51 8.79
N ASN A 187 23.56 1.84 7.64
CA ASN A 187 23.24 3.06 6.89
C ASN A 187 21.90 2.91 6.13
N ASP A 188 21.38 4.01 5.56
CA ASP A 188 20.04 3.97 4.93
C ASP A 188 20.00 3.14 3.64
N GLU A 189 21.11 3.03 2.90
CA GLU A 189 21.23 2.13 1.75
C GLU A 189 21.14 0.65 2.16
N GLN A 190 21.75 0.29 3.29
CA GLN A 190 21.66 -1.05 3.88
C GLN A 190 20.26 -1.33 4.44
N LYS A 191 19.57 -0.33 5.04
CA LYS A 191 18.15 -0.45 5.43
C LYS A 191 17.26 -0.68 4.21
N CYS A 192 17.42 0.12 3.16
CA CYS A 192 16.73 -0.04 1.87
C CYS A 192 16.97 -1.41 1.23
N SER A 193 18.21 -1.91 1.29
CA SER A 193 18.58 -3.23 0.77
C SER A 193 17.98 -4.37 1.60
N ALA A 194 17.95 -4.24 2.93
CA ALA A 194 17.30 -5.18 3.84
C ALA A 194 15.79 -5.22 3.62
N LEU A 195 15.15 -4.05 3.44
CA LEU A 195 13.75 -3.89 3.07
C LEU A 195 13.44 -4.61 1.75
N LYS A 196 14.19 -4.33 0.67
CA LYS A 196 13.99 -5.04 -0.60
C LYS A 196 14.11 -6.54 -0.44
N LYS A 197 15.18 -7.01 0.23
CA LYS A 197 15.41 -8.44 0.49
C LYS A 197 14.24 -9.07 1.27
N TYR A 198 13.70 -8.36 2.25
CA TYR A 198 12.52 -8.78 3.01
C TYR A 198 11.27 -8.91 2.12
N HIS A 199 10.95 -7.88 1.33
CA HIS A 199 9.78 -7.90 0.41
C HIS A 199 9.93 -8.98 -0.68
N ASN A 200 11.11 -9.07 -1.33
CA ASN A 200 11.40 -10.08 -2.34
C ASN A 200 11.39 -11.51 -1.76
N ASN A 201 11.80 -11.71 -0.49
CA ASN A 201 11.70 -13.00 0.18
C ASN A 201 10.25 -13.42 0.44
N MET A 202 9.39 -12.49 0.89
CA MET A 202 7.96 -12.77 1.05
C MET A 202 7.32 -13.07 -0.31
N GLY A 203 7.57 -12.26 -1.34
CA GLY A 203 7.10 -12.54 -2.70
C GLY A 203 7.51 -13.93 -3.19
N ASN A 204 8.80 -14.28 -3.08
CA ASN A 204 9.30 -15.60 -3.45
C ASN A 204 8.64 -16.75 -2.68
N LEU A 205 8.35 -16.58 -1.39
CA LEU A 205 7.73 -17.62 -0.57
C LEU A 205 6.29 -17.90 -1.00
N PHE A 206 5.45 -16.86 -1.01
CA PHE A 206 4.03 -17.01 -1.35
C PHE A 206 3.84 -17.42 -2.82
N GLY A 207 4.60 -16.83 -3.74
CA GLY A 207 4.53 -17.16 -5.15
C GLY A 207 4.96 -18.59 -5.48
N LYS A 208 5.95 -19.16 -4.76
CA LYS A 208 6.34 -20.58 -4.94
C LYS A 208 5.26 -21.54 -4.44
N ASN A 209 4.55 -21.20 -3.37
CA ASN A 209 3.45 -22.01 -2.87
C ASN A 209 2.22 -21.93 -3.80
N GLY A 210 1.83 -20.73 -4.25
CA GLY A 210 0.73 -20.53 -5.19
C GLY A 210 1.07 -20.69 -6.68
N LYS A 211 2.33 -21.04 -6.99
CA LYS A 211 2.89 -21.24 -8.33
C LYS A 211 2.56 -20.12 -9.33
N SER A 212 2.69 -18.88 -8.90
CA SER A 212 2.46 -17.70 -9.73
C SER A 212 3.52 -16.62 -9.52
N THR A 213 4.07 -16.15 -10.63
CA THR A 213 4.99 -15.00 -10.70
C THR A 213 4.25 -13.70 -10.37
N GLU A 214 3.00 -13.59 -10.82
CA GLU A 214 2.10 -12.49 -10.49
C GLU A 214 1.87 -12.41 -8.98
N PHE A 215 1.56 -13.53 -8.33
CA PHE A 215 1.31 -13.61 -6.89
C PHE A 215 2.58 -13.25 -6.10
N ALA A 216 3.76 -13.69 -6.55
CA ALA A 216 5.02 -13.29 -5.95
C ALA A 216 5.24 -11.78 -5.97
N TYR A 217 5.06 -11.16 -7.15
CA TYR A 217 5.21 -9.72 -7.34
C TYR A 217 4.20 -8.94 -6.49
N VAL A 218 2.94 -9.39 -6.46
CA VAL A 218 1.85 -8.77 -5.71
C VAL A 218 2.05 -8.85 -4.20
N ILE A 219 2.50 -10.00 -3.68
CA ILE A 219 2.87 -10.15 -2.27
C ILE A 219 4.08 -9.29 -1.90
N CYS A 220 5.09 -9.22 -2.78
CA CYS A 220 6.22 -8.31 -2.57
C CYS A 220 5.73 -6.87 -2.41
N GLN A 221 4.86 -6.39 -3.32
CA GLN A 221 4.27 -5.05 -3.23
C GLN A 221 3.42 -4.87 -1.96
N GLN A 222 2.65 -5.88 -1.53
CA GLN A 222 1.85 -5.81 -0.30
C GLN A 222 2.72 -5.56 0.95
N TYR A 223 3.85 -6.26 1.07
CA TYR A 223 4.80 -6.04 2.17
C TYR A 223 5.56 -4.71 2.00
N ALA A 224 5.93 -4.32 0.77
CA ALA A 224 6.59 -3.05 0.47
C ALA A 224 5.72 -1.81 0.71
N TYR A 225 4.39 -1.97 0.69
CA TYR A 225 3.39 -0.95 1.01
C TYR A 225 2.82 -1.08 2.44
N TYR A 226 3.53 -1.73 3.35
CA TYR A 226 3.24 -1.77 4.80
C TYR A 226 1.90 -2.40 5.19
N MET A 227 1.21 -3.09 4.27
CA MET A 227 -0.17 -3.55 4.45
C MET A 227 -0.31 -4.72 5.44
N LEU A 228 0.81 -5.29 5.90
CA LEU A 228 0.85 -6.43 6.83
C LEU A 228 1.76 -6.18 8.03
N ILE A 229 2.90 -5.49 7.84
CA ILE A 229 3.87 -5.21 8.91
C ILE A 229 4.41 -3.77 8.76
N LYS A 230 4.49 -3.05 9.89
CA LYS A 230 5.20 -1.76 9.97
C LYS A 230 6.71 -2.00 9.91
N VAL A 231 7.31 -1.61 8.79
CA VAL A 231 8.76 -1.56 8.57
C VAL A 231 9.20 -0.09 8.37
N PRO A 232 10.50 0.25 8.46
CA PRO A 232 10.97 1.62 8.19
C PRO A 232 10.76 2.01 6.73
N GLN A 233 10.61 3.30 6.45
CA GLN A 233 10.55 3.77 5.05
C GLN A 233 11.93 3.82 4.38
N CYS A 234 11.92 3.60 3.07
CA CYS A 234 13.04 3.81 2.17
C CYS A 234 12.61 4.73 1.03
N TYR A 235 13.46 5.68 0.64
CA TYR A 235 13.20 6.62 -0.45
C TYR A 235 14.06 6.36 -1.71
N LEU A 236 14.88 5.30 -1.73
CA LEU A 236 15.72 4.92 -2.87
C LEU A 236 14.93 4.03 -3.84
N LEU A 237 14.79 4.44 -5.12
CA LEU A 237 14.02 3.72 -6.14
C LEU A 237 14.39 2.23 -6.30
N THR A 238 15.60 1.84 -5.89
CA THR A 238 16.08 0.45 -5.87
C THR A 238 15.25 -0.47 -4.98
N TYR A 239 14.56 0.02 -3.94
CA TYR A 239 13.80 -0.82 -3.00
C TYR A 239 12.52 -1.44 -3.59
N ASN A 240 12.01 -0.86 -4.69
CA ASN A 240 10.79 -1.31 -5.34
C ASN A 240 10.87 -2.79 -5.78
N CYS A 241 9.75 -3.49 -5.61
CA CYS A 241 9.56 -4.82 -6.17
C CYS A 241 9.53 -4.74 -7.70
N ASN A 242 10.17 -5.71 -8.35
CA ASN A 242 10.23 -5.82 -9.80
C ASN A 242 9.64 -7.16 -10.22
N PHE A 243 8.74 -7.17 -11.20
CA PHE A 243 8.11 -8.41 -11.69
C PHE A 243 9.16 -9.41 -12.22
N ASN A 244 10.22 -8.89 -12.84
CA ASN A 244 11.27 -9.72 -13.42
C ASN A 244 12.11 -10.49 -12.38
N ASP A 245 12.11 -10.06 -11.11
CA ASP A 245 12.79 -10.75 -10.00
C ASP A 245 12.14 -12.12 -9.68
N PHE A 246 10.94 -12.39 -10.23
CA PHE A 246 10.09 -13.54 -9.88
C PHE A 246 9.85 -14.53 -11.03
N LEU A 247 10.33 -14.27 -12.25
CA LEU A 247 10.04 -15.05 -13.48
C LEU A 247 10.41 -16.55 -13.41
N ASN A 248 11.21 -16.97 -12.43
CA ASN A 248 11.64 -18.36 -12.23
C ASN A 248 10.75 -19.13 -11.23
N ILE A 249 9.55 -18.64 -10.92
CA ILE A 249 8.60 -19.28 -10.02
C ILE A 249 7.64 -20.19 -10.79
N ASN A 250 7.83 -21.51 -10.62
CA ASN A 250 7.03 -22.63 -11.16
C ASN A 250 6.92 -23.76 -10.10
#